data_AF-A0A2E6H3L5-F1
#
_entry.id   AF-A0A2E6H3L5-F1
#
_cell.length_a   1.000
_cell.length_b   1.000
_cell.length_c   1.000
_cell.angle_alpha   90.00
_cell.angle_beta   90.00
_cell.angle_gamma   90.00
#
_symmetry.space_group_name_H-M   'P 1'
#
loop_
_entity.id
_entity.type
_entity.pdbx_description
1 polymer ?
#
loop_
_entity_poly.entity_id
_entity_poly.type
_entity_poly.pdbx_seq_one_letter_code
_entity_poly.pdbx_strand_id
1 'polypeptide(L)'
;MDLRLSGKFLKDYKHGMDAIEDLHLLAEPGLSPVINRVHYHLSEIRRKAELSLENHPGLNPVKEKIQAEFIFLLEEAALTIENCRQLIIRETKSTLNLMQWGRLIETVPNAIKLISLFPVEGLIEASYTNKNLTIVAKLESYHDLSSIKAEVYRLSREFFKMKCLPTFTVGEAHQVIFNFDFSHVEDFAYNIDLVKRRVNLSNIFPDYQIPIQKIEAIHNQTALIMSANGEFYYFEKLNSEVVKKSVAAGAKPALFHFPFLFRPLSIIIPRDGDIAPINGFNGTGCEKLLTDQVFGKPSKPVHNLDIFSILSK
;
A
#
# COMPACT_ATOMS: atom_id res chain seq x y z
N MET A 1 -17.98 24.58 -14.64
CA MET A 1 -19.14 23.71 -14.31
C MET A 1 -19.59 24.12 -12.91
N ASP A 2 -20.87 24.44 -12.72
CA ASP A 2 -21.37 25.02 -11.46
C ASP A 2 -21.21 24.03 -10.29
N LEU A 3 -20.60 24.44 -9.17
CA LEU A 3 -20.41 23.61 -7.96
C LEU A 3 -21.75 23.14 -7.37
N ARG A 4 -22.86 23.81 -7.69
CA ARG A 4 -24.20 23.35 -7.34
C ARG A 4 -24.63 22.09 -8.10
N LEU A 5 -24.13 21.91 -9.33
CA LEU A 5 -24.39 20.72 -10.15
C LEU A 5 -23.58 19.51 -9.65
N SER A 6 -22.40 19.71 -9.07
CA SER A 6 -21.59 18.61 -8.51
C SER A 6 -22.19 18.04 -7.22
N GLY A 7 -22.75 18.87 -6.34
CA GLY A 7 -23.47 18.41 -5.15
C GLY A 7 -24.74 17.61 -5.48
N LYS A 8 -25.45 18.01 -6.54
CA LYS A 8 -26.61 17.26 -7.06
C LYS A 8 -26.18 15.93 -7.68
N PHE A 9 -25.09 15.91 -8.46
CA PHE A 9 -24.51 14.69 -9.02
C PHE A 9 -24.11 13.67 -7.95
N LEU A 10 -23.44 14.09 -6.87
CA LEU A 10 -23.07 13.21 -5.76
C LEU A 10 -24.29 12.59 -5.08
N LYS A 11 -25.37 13.37 -4.92
CA LYS A 11 -26.64 12.89 -4.36
C LYS A 11 -27.33 11.88 -5.29
N ASP A 12 -27.40 12.18 -6.59
CA ASP A 12 -28.02 11.31 -7.59
C ASP A 12 -27.21 10.02 -7.81
N TYR A 13 -25.88 10.10 -7.76
CA TYR A 13 -24.99 8.93 -7.78
C TYR A 13 -25.22 8.03 -6.57
N LYS A 14 -25.26 8.61 -5.36
CA LYS A 14 -25.51 7.85 -4.13
C LYS A 14 -26.84 7.10 -4.19
N HIS A 15 -27.92 7.78 -4.58
CA HIS A 15 -29.22 7.13 -4.77
C HIS A 15 -29.18 6.02 -5.84
N GLY A 16 -28.39 6.20 -6.91
CA GLY A 16 -28.20 5.17 -7.93
C GLY A 16 -27.46 3.94 -7.42
N MET A 17 -26.48 4.12 -6.53
CA MET A 17 -25.77 3.01 -5.90
C MET A 17 -26.65 2.28 -4.88
N ASP A 18 -27.37 3.01 -4.04
CA ASP A 18 -28.31 2.44 -3.07
C ASP A 18 -29.38 1.59 -3.79
N ALA A 19 -29.91 2.06 -4.92
CA ALA A 19 -30.87 1.32 -5.73
C ALA A 19 -30.28 0.05 -6.39
N ILE A 20 -28.98 0.03 -6.69
CA ILE A 20 -28.29 -1.14 -7.24
C ILE A 20 -28.01 -2.17 -6.16
N GLU A 21 -27.69 -1.73 -4.94
CA GLU A 21 -27.56 -2.61 -3.79
C GLU A 21 -28.90 -3.28 -3.46
N ASP A 22 -30.00 -2.52 -3.49
CA ASP A 22 -31.36 -3.07 -3.36
C ASP A 22 -31.65 -4.12 -4.44
N LEU A 23 -31.28 -3.85 -5.70
CA LEU A 23 -31.40 -4.82 -6.78
C LEU A 23 -30.53 -6.06 -6.56
N HIS A 24 -29.33 -5.91 -5.97
CA HIS A 24 -28.46 -7.04 -5.66
C HIS A 24 -29.04 -7.94 -4.58
N LEU A 25 -29.73 -7.36 -3.60
CA LEU A 25 -30.42 -8.08 -2.53
C LEU A 25 -31.68 -8.82 -3.02
N LEU A 26 -32.32 -8.31 -4.07
CA LEU A 26 -33.57 -8.85 -4.63
C LEU A 26 -33.36 -9.78 -5.84
N ALA A 27 -32.18 -9.80 -6.45
CA ALA A 27 -31.95 -10.47 -7.72
C ALA A 27 -31.54 -11.95 -7.61
N GLU A 28 -31.99 -12.75 -8.58
CA GLU A 28 -31.54 -14.15 -8.75
C GLU A 28 -30.05 -14.23 -9.12
N PRO A 29 -29.33 -15.33 -8.77
CA PRO A 29 -27.88 -15.48 -8.99
C PRO A 29 -27.39 -15.22 -10.42
N GLY A 30 -28.24 -15.41 -11.43
CA GLY A 30 -27.93 -15.15 -12.84
C GLY A 30 -27.78 -13.68 -13.23
N LEU A 31 -28.33 -12.75 -12.44
CA LEU A 31 -28.26 -11.30 -12.70
C LEU A 31 -27.03 -10.63 -12.05
N SER A 32 -26.35 -11.31 -11.13
CA SER A 32 -25.18 -10.81 -10.41
C SER A 32 -24.05 -10.29 -11.33
N PRO A 33 -23.69 -10.97 -12.45
CA PRO A 33 -22.67 -10.45 -13.38
C PRO A 33 -23.06 -9.13 -14.06
N VAL A 34 -24.35 -8.93 -14.35
CA VAL A 34 -24.86 -7.69 -14.96
C VAL A 34 -24.85 -6.57 -13.94
N ILE A 35 -25.28 -6.85 -12.70
CA ILE A 35 -25.28 -5.90 -11.59
C ILE A 35 -23.84 -5.41 -11.28
N ASN A 36 -22.87 -6.34 -11.18
CA ASN A 36 -21.47 -6.00 -10.96
C ASN A 36 -20.89 -5.12 -12.08
N ARG A 37 -21.32 -5.34 -13.33
CA ARG A 37 -20.91 -4.52 -14.48
C ARG A 37 -21.50 -3.12 -14.44
N VAL A 38 -22.76 -2.96 -14.02
CA VAL A 38 -23.41 -1.65 -13.82
C VAL A 38 -22.71 -0.89 -12.69
N HIS A 39 -22.42 -1.57 -11.58
CA HIS A 39 -21.67 -1.01 -10.46
C HIS A 39 -20.28 -0.50 -10.90
N TYR A 40 -19.53 -1.31 -11.65
CA TYR A 40 -18.24 -0.90 -12.23
C TYR A 40 -18.37 0.37 -13.10
N HIS A 41 -19.35 0.41 -13.99
CA HIS A 41 -19.52 1.57 -14.89
C HIS A 41 -19.95 2.84 -14.14
N LEU A 42 -20.80 2.74 -13.12
CA LEU A 42 -21.16 3.88 -12.30
C LEU A 42 -19.98 4.40 -11.48
N SER A 43 -19.21 3.51 -10.86
CA SER A 43 -17.97 3.90 -10.17
C SER A 43 -16.97 4.56 -11.11
N GLU A 44 -16.85 4.06 -12.36
CA GLU A 44 -16.03 4.72 -13.39
C GLU A 44 -16.58 6.10 -13.82
N ILE A 45 -17.91 6.27 -13.89
CA ILE A 45 -18.53 7.56 -14.19
C ILE A 45 -18.28 8.56 -13.06
N ARG A 46 -18.45 8.15 -11.80
CA ARG A 46 -18.10 8.98 -10.63
C ARG A 46 -16.63 9.37 -10.64
N ARG A 47 -15.73 8.40 -10.83
CA ARG A 47 -14.30 8.65 -10.93
C ARG A 47 -13.98 9.67 -12.02
N LYS A 48 -14.60 9.54 -13.20
CA LYS A 48 -14.45 10.50 -14.31
C LYS A 48 -15.02 11.89 -14.00
N ALA A 49 -16.13 11.96 -13.28
CA ALA A 49 -16.74 13.22 -12.86
C ALA A 49 -15.89 13.95 -11.80
N GLU A 50 -15.37 13.22 -10.82
CA GLU A 50 -14.43 13.73 -9.82
C GLU A 50 -13.13 14.22 -10.50
N LEU A 51 -12.57 13.45 -11.44
CA LEU A 51 -11.44 13.88 -12.25
C LEU A 51 -11.74 15.15 -13.07
N SER A 52 -12.96 15.33 -13.56
CA SER A 52 -13.35 16.55 -14.30
C SER A 52 -13.46 17.78 -13.39
N LEU A 53 -13.84 17.62 -12.13
CA LEU A 53 -13.86 18.68 -11.12
C LEU A 53 -12.46 19.02 -10.63
N GLU A 54 -11.62 18.01 -10.42
CA GLU A 54 -10.22 18.17 -10.00
C GLU A 54 -9.36 18.85 -11.08
N ASN A 55 -9.71 18.71 -12.36
CA ASN A 55 -9.04 19.37 -13.48
C ASN A 55 -9.65 20.73 -13.85
N HIS A 56 -10.50 21.30 -12.98
CA HIS A 56 -11.07 22.62 -13.21
C HIS A 56 -9.95 23.68 -13.24
N PRO A 57 -9.85 24.54 -14.29
CA PRO A 57 -8.78 25.52 -14.42
C PRO A 57 -8.63 26.46 -13.22
N GLY A 58 -9.73 26.77 -12.53
CA GLY A 58 -9.73 27.57 -11.31
C GLY A 58 -9.01 26.95 -10.11
N LEU A 59 -8.71 25.64 -10.14
CA LEU A 59 -7.91 24.96 -9.11
C LEU A 59 -6.41 24.95 -9.45
N ASN A 60 -6.00 25.30 -10.67
CA ASN A 60 -4.59 25.30 -11.06
C ASN A 60 -3.71 26.19 -10.16
N PRO A 61 -4.10 27.45 -9.83
CA PRO A 61 -3.30 28.28 -8.93
C PRO A 61 -3.15 27.67 -7.52
N VAL A 62 -4.17 26.93 -7.07
CA VAL A 62 -4.14 26.23 -5.78
C VAL A 62 -3.15 25.05 -5.84
N LYS A 63 -3.20 24.25 -6.91
CA LYS A 63 -2.26 23.14 -7.12
C LYS A 63 -0.81 23.62 -7.23
N GLU A 64 -0.57 24.70 -7.98
CA GLU A 64 0.75 25.33 -8.10
C GLU A 64 1.26 25.83 -6.74
N LYS A 65 0.40 26.46 -5.93
CA LYS A 65 0.77 26.88 -4.58
C LYS A 65 1.08 25.70 -3.66
N ILE A 66 0.25 24.66 -3.68
CA ILE A 66 0.47 23.43 -2.90
C ILE A 66 1.79 22.77 -3.30
N GLN A 67 2.09 22.71 -4.59
CA GLN A 67 3.35 22.19 -5.11
C GLN A 67 4.55 23.00 -4.60
N ALA A 68 4.49 24.32 -4.67
CA ALA A 68 5.55 25.18 -4.15
C ALA A 68 5.76 24.97 -2.64
N GLU A 69 4.68 24.86 -1.87
CA GLU A 69 4.74 24.61 -0.42
C GLU A 69 5.31 23.22 -0.10
N PHE A 70 4.95 22.21 -0.90
CA PHE A 70 5.50 20.86 -0.77
C PHE A 70 7.01 20.83 -1.06
N ILE A 71 7.45 21.52 -2.12
CA ILE A 71 8.88 21.65 -2.45
C ILE A 71 9.62 22.36 -1.31
N PHE A 72 9.08 23.47 -0.82
CA PHE A 72 9.64 24.21 0.32
C PHE A 72 9.74 23.32 1.57
N LEU A 73 8.72 22.52 1.87
CA LEU A 73 8.73 21.61 3.00
C LEU A 73 9.82 20.54 2.86
N LEU A 74 10.04 20.00 1.66
CA LEU A 74 11.15 19.07 1.40
C LEU A 74 12.53 19.74 1.57
N GLU A 75 12.68 20.97 1.08
CA GLU A 75 13.93 21.74 1.20
C GLU A 75 14.24 22.02 2.67
N GLU A 76 13.29 22.59 3.43
CA GLU A 76 13.44 22.86 4.87
C GLU A 76 13.74 21.59 5.65
N ALA A 77 13.04 20.50 5.34
CA ALA A 77 13.22 19.25 6.04
C ALA A 77 14.59 18.61 5.72
N ALA A 78 15.10 18.74 4.49
CA ALA A 78 16.44 18.28 4.15
C ALA A 78 17.55 19.04 4.90
N LEU A 79 17.34 20.31 5.27
CA LEU A 79 18.28 21.06 6.11
C LEU A 79 18.44 20.46 7.52
N THR A 80 17.46 19.67 7.97
CA THR A 80 17.53 18.98 9.27
C THR A 80 18.35 17.68 9.23
N ILE A 81 18.66 17.17 8.03
CA ILE A 81 19.44 15.94 7.87
C ILE A 81 20.93 16.29 7.96
N GLU A 82 21.59 15.78 8.99
CA GLU A 82 23.02 15.93 9.17
C GLU A 82 23.76 15.41 7.93
N ASN A 83 24.78 16.16 7.47
CA ASN A 83 25.61 15.84 6.30
C ASN A 83 24.91 15.84 4.93
N CYS A 84 23.64 16.25 4.85
CA CYS A 84 23.01 16.59 3.57
C CYS A 84 23.59 17.92 3.02
N ARG A 85 24.37 17.83 1.94
CA ARG A 85 24.98 18.98 1.26
C ARG A 85 24.15 19.47 0.08
N GLN A 86 23.40 18.58 -0.55
CA GLN A 86 22.60 18.88 -1.73
C GLN A 86 21.31 18.07 -1.73
N LEU A 87 20.20 18.75 -2.03
CA LEU A 87 18.91 18.13 -2.33
C LEU A 87 18.60 18.34 -3.81
N ILE A 88 18.23 17.27 -4.50
CA ILE A 88 17.70 17.33 -5.87
C ILE A 88 16.25 16.86 -5.82
N ILE A 89 15.31 17.73 -6.18
CA ILE A 89 13.89 17.38 -6.29
C ILE A 89 13.58 17.16 -7.77
N ARG A 90 13.14 15.94 -8.11
CA ARG A 90 12.71 15.58 -9.47
C ARG A 90 11.20 15.41 -9.50
N GLU A 91 10.54 16.33 -10.22
CA GLU A 91 9.12 16.17 -10.53
C GLU A 91 8.94 15.14 -11.64
N THR A 92 8.16 14.10 -11.36
CA THR A 92 7.65 13.22 -12.40
C THR A 92 6.42 13.89 -13.03
N LYS A 93 6.27 13.87 -14.36
CA LYS A 93 5.18 14.54 -15.12
C LYS A 93 3.74 14.06 -14.82
N SER A 94 3.48 13.48 -13.65
CA SER A 94 2.16 13.05 -13.22
C SER A 94 1.36 14.25 -12.69
N THR A 95 0.18 14.50 -13.28
CA THR A 95 -0.77 15.45 -12.74
C THR A 95 -1.36 14.93 -11.44
N LEU A 96 -1.02 15.59 -10.33
CA LEU A 96 -1.53 15.26 -9.00
C LEU A 96 -2.88 15.92 -8.73
N ASN A 97 -3.77 15.18 -8.09
CA ASN A 97 -4.99 15.74 -7.53
C ASN A 97 -4.83 16.19 -6.07
N LEU A 98 -5.82 16.87 -5.52
CA LEU A 98 -5.74 17.44 -4.17
C LEU A 98 -5.58 16.37 -3.08
N MET A 99 -6.21 15.21 -3.26
CA MET A 99 -6.06 14.08 -2.34
C MET A 99 -4.63 13.53 -2.34
N GLN A 100 -4.03 13.39 -3.53
CA GLN A 100 -2.64 12.94 -3.68
C GLN A 100 -1.66 13.94 -3.10
N TRP A 101 -1.91 15.24 -3.29
CA TRP A 101 -1.15 16.30 -2.63
C TRP A 101 -1.25 16.21 -1.10
N GLY A 102 -2.45 15.97 -0.56
CA GLY A 102 -2.66 15.75 0.86
C GLY A 102 -1.82 14.59 1.39
N ARG A 103 -1.87 13.43 0.72
CA ARG A 103 -1.07 12.24 1.09
C ARG A 103 0.43 12.54 1.07
N LEU A 104 0.92 13.27 0.08
CA LEU A 104 2.32 13.68 -0.01
C LEU A 104 2.72 14.57 1.17
N ILE A 105 1.95 15.62 1.45
CA ILE A 105 2.22 16.56 2.55
C ILE A 105 2.21 15.85 3.91
N GLU A 106 1.28 14.92 4.12
CA GLU A 106 1.21 14.13 5.36
C GLU A 106 2.38 13.16 5.51
N THR A 107 2.91 12.63 4.41
CA THR A 107 3.98 11.62 4.41
C THR A 107 5.36 12.23 4.65
N VAL A 108 5.65 13.42 4.10
CA VAL A 108 7.01 14.00 4.10
C VAL A 108 7.63 14.17 5.50
N PRO A 109 6.94 14.72 6.51
CA PRO A 109 7.58 14.94 7.82
C PRO A 109 8.10 13.64 8.44
N ASN A 110 7.32 12.56 8.34
CA ASN A 110 7.73 11.25 8.82
C ASN A 110 8.82 10.63 7.94
N ALA A 111 8.78 10.87 6.62
CA ALA A 111 9.77 10.38 5.67
C ALA A 111 11.15 10.95 5.98
N ILE A 112 11.21 12.27 6.18
CA ILE A 112 12.44 12.96 6.53
C ILE A 112 12.94 12.54 7.91
N LYS A 113 12.04 12.44 8.91
CA LYS A 113 12.42 11.93 10.23
C LYS A 113 13.02 10.53 10.15
N LEU A 114 12.46 9.65 9.32
CA LEU A 114 13.01 8.31 9.10
C LEU A 114 14.40 8.36 8.46
N ILE A 115 14.58 9.18 7.43
CA ILE A 115 15.85 9.30 6.72
C ILE A 115 16.92 9.94 7.60
N SER A 116 16.55 10.89 8.47
CA SER A 116 17.47 11.54 9.42
C SER A 116 18.08 10.59 10.45
N LEU A 117 17.54 9.37 10.61
CA LEU A 117 18.14 8.34 11.44
C LEU A 117 19.40 7.72 10.82
N PHE A 118 19.59 7.88 9.51
CA PHE A 118 20.70 7.30 8.78
C PHE A 118 21.79 8.35 8.55
N PRO A 119 23.08 7.96 8.57
CA PRO A 119 24.18 8.86 8.25
C PRO A 119 24.24 9.05 6.74
N VAL A 120 23.49 10.04 6.26
CA VAL A 120 23.44 10.38 4.84
C VAL A 120 24.74 11.07 4.43
N GLU A 121 25.33 10.65 3.32
CA GLU A 121 26.54 11.23 2.75
C GLU A 121 26.20 12.11 1.53
N GLY A 122 26.21 13.43 1.75
CA GLY A 122 26.26 14.41 0.66
C GLY A 122 24.92 14.66 -0.04
N LEU A 123 24.51 13.78 -0.95
CA LEU A 123 23.39 14.03 -1.87
C LEU A 123 22.13 13.23 -1.49
N ILE A 124 21.00 13.93 -1.46
CA ILE A 124 19.66 13.35 -1.41
C ILE A 124 18.93 13.69 -2.71
N GLU A 125 18.36 12.68 -3.37
CA GLU A 125 17.45 12.87 -4.48
C GLU A 125 16.02 12.49 -4.06
N ALA A 126 15.09 13.45 -4.09
CA ALA A 126 13.68 13.20 -3.85
C ALA A 126 12.93 13.21 -5.19
N SER A 127 12.06 12.24 -5.40
CA SER A 127 11.13 12.20 -6.53
C SER A 127 9.76 11.77 -6.05
N TYR A 128 8.71 12.29 -6.67
CA TYR A 128 7.35 11.98 -6.28
C TYR A 128 6.49 11.68 -7.50
N THR A 129 5.48 10.84 -7.27
CA THR A 129 4.45 10.47 -8.23
C THR A 129 3.08 10.55 -7.57
N ASN A 130 2.03 10.19 -8.31
CA ASN A 130 0.68 10.05 -7.76
C ASN A 130 0.49 8.85 -6.82
N LYS A 131 1.50 7.98 -6.69
CA LYS A 131 1.45 6.75 -5.88
C LYS A 131 2.50 6.71 -4.77
N ASN A 132 3.63 7.38 -4.96
CA ASN A 132 4.74 7.27 -4.03
C ASN A 132 5.57 8.55 -3.91
N LEU A 133 6.31 8.61 -2.80
CA LEU A 133 7.45 9.48 -2.61
C LEU A 133 8.69 8.58 -2.55
N THR A 134 9.66 8.81 -3.41
CA THR A 134 10.94 8.08 -3.42
C THR A 134 12.05 9.03 -3.04
N ILE A 135 12.84 8.66 -2.03
CA ILE A 135 14.03 9.39 -1.62
C ILE A 135 15.24 8.47 -1.75
N VAL A 136 16.22 8.89 -2.53
CA VAL A 136 17.48 8.18 -2.74
C VAL A 136 18.56 8.92 -1.97
N ALA A 137 19.30 8.20 -1.14
CA ALA A 137 20.42 8.75 -0.38
C ALA A 137 21.60 7.79 -0.44
N LYS A 138 22.81 8.31 -0.31
CA LYS A 138 24.00 7.49 -0.08
C LYS A 138 24.27 7.44 1.41
N LEU A 139 24.59 6.26 1.95
CA LEU A 139 24.90 6.10 3.38
C LEU A 139 26.41 5.95 3.59
N GLU A 140 26.90 6.42 4.74
CA GLU A 140 28.26 6.12 5.19
C GLU A 140 28.45 4.61 5.43
N SER A 141 29.63 4.09 5.08
CA SER A 141 29.92 2.64 5.00
C SER A 141 29.83 1.87 6.33
N TYR A 142 29.95 2.56 7.47
CA TYR A 142 29.89 1.97 8.80
C TYR A 142 28.84 2.67 9.65
N HIS A 143 27.67 2.07 9.75
CA HIS A 143 26.63 2.54 10.66
C HIS A 143 26.06 1.40 11.49
N ASP A 144 25.96 1.61 12.80
CA ASP A 144 25.26 0.68 13.68
C ASP A 144 23.75 0.83 13.53
N LEU A 145 23.22 0.08 12.58
CA LEU A 145 21.78 -0.03 12.32
C LEU A 145 20.98 -0.57 13.52
N SER A 146 21.64 -1.23 14.48
CA SER A 146 20.97 -1.76 15.66
C SER A 146 20.45 -0.66 16.57
N SER A 147 21.18 0.46 16.65
CA SER A 147 20.86 1.60 17.51
C SER A 147 19.55 2.31 17.09
N ILE A 148 19.27 2.36 15.79
CA ILE A 148 18.10 3.05 15.23
C ILE A 148 16.88 2.14 15.04
N LYS A 149 17.03 0.84 15.25
CA LYS A 149 15.99 -0.17 14.95
C LYS A 149 14.64 0.12 15.61
N ALA A 150 14.65 0.51 16.89
CA ALA A 150 13.43 0.80 17.64
C ALA A 150 12.68 2.01 17.08
N GLU A 151 13.41 3.07 16.69
CA GLU A 151 12.82 4.29 16.14
C GLU A 151 12.31 4.08 14.71
N VAL A 152 13.04 3.30 13.89
CA VAL A 152 12.57 2.88 12.56
C VAL A 152 11.23 2.12 12.67
N TYR A 153 11.10 1.22 13.65
CA TYR A 153 9.83 0.52 13.88
C TYR A 153 8.71 1.45 14.33
N ARG A 154 9.02 2.40 15.22
CA ARG A 154 8.05 3.41 15.67
C ARG A 154 7.52 4.23 14.50
N LEU A 155 8.41 4.72 13.63
CA LEU A 155 8.06 5.50 12.44
C LEU A 155 7.31 4.66 11.40
N SER A 156 7.74 3.42 11.16
CA SER A 156 7.06 2.51 10.23
C SER A 156 5.58 2.32 10.61
N ARG A 157 5.28 2.20 11.91
CA ARG A 157 3.90 2.14 12.41
C ARG A 157 3.10 3.42 12.15
N GLU A 158 3.73 4.58 12.17
CA GLU A 158 3.09 5.84 11.81
C GLU A 158 2.72 5.87 10.33
N PHE A 159 3.61 5.41 9.43
CA PHE A 159 3.27 5.24 8.02
C PHE A 159 2.12 4.25 7.80
N PHE A 160 2.13 3.12 8.49
CA PHE A 160 1.06 2.14 8.33
C PHE A 160 -0.31 2.69 8.75
N LYS A 161 -0.37 3.53 9.78
CA LYS A 161 -1.61 4.22 10.18
C LYS A 161 -2.11 5.19 9.09
N MET A 162 -1.20 5.80 8.34
CA MET A 162 -1.49 6.66 7.19
C MET A 162 -1.75 5.86 5.89
N LYS A 163 -1.82 4.52 5.97
CA LYS A 163 -1.95 3.63 4.81
C LYS A 163 -0.82 3.82 3.79
N CYS A 164 0.39 4.09 4.30
CA CYS A 164 1.62 4.21 3.54
C CYS A 164 2.55 3.03 3.87
N LEU A 165 3.16 2.41 2.85
CA LEU A 165 4.17 1.36 3.00
C LEU A 165 5.57 1.96 2.82
N PRO A 166 6.39 2.07 3.89
CA PRO A 166 7.78 2.50 3.78
C PRO A 166 8.67 1.30 3.43
N THR A 167 9.09 1.20 2.18
CA THR A 167 9.94 0.12 1.65
C THR A 167 11.34 0.58 1.33
N PHE A 168 12.30 -0.34 1.38
CA PHE A 168 13.72 -0.03 1.33
C PHE A 168 14.43 -0.95 0.33
N THR A 169 15.24 -0.36 -0.53
CA THR A 169 16.13 -1.11 -1.42
C THR A 169 17.55 -0.58 -1.26
N VAL A 170 18.51 -1.50 -1.10
CA VAL A 170 19.94 -1.16 -1.06
C VAL A 170 20.52 -1.43 -2.44
N GLY A 171 21.00 -0.38 -3.09
CA GLY A 171 21.70 -0.42 -4.36
C GLY A 171 23.21 -0.60 -4.18
N GLU A 172 23.95 -0.39 -5.28
CA GLU A 172 25.40 -0.41 -5.27
C GLU A 172 25.98 0.80 -4.51
N ALA A 173 27.22 0.67 -4.01
CA ALA A 173 27.97 1.75 -3.36
C ALA A 173 27.24 2.44 -2.18
N HIS A 174 26.53 1.66 -1.36
CA HIS A 174 25.77 2.13 -0.19
C HIS A 174 24.64 3.13 -0.53
N GLN A 175 24.17 3.14 -1.78
CA GLN A 175 22.95 3.84 -2.14
C GLN A 175 21.74 3.13 -1.53
N VAL A 176 20.86 3.88 -0.89
CA VAL A 176 19.60 3.39 -0.33
C VAL A 176 18.45 4.17 -0.93
N ILE A 177 17.45 3.43 -1.38
CA ILE A 177 16.21 3.93 -1.94
C ILE A 177 15.12 3.70 -0.89
N PHE A 178 14.63 4.79 -0.32
CA PHE A 178 13.48 4.85 0.57
C PHE A 178 12.25 5.13 -0.29
N ASN A 179 11.30 4.21 -0.35
CA ASN A 179 10.07 4.38 -1.10
C ASN A 179 8.87 4.37 -0.14
N PHE A 180 8.09 5.43 -0.18
CA PHE A 180 6.88 5.62 0.62
C PHE A 180 5.67 5.48 -0.29
N ASP A 181 5.10 4.28 -0.31
CA ASP A 181 4.01 3.93 -1.21
C ASP A 181 2.64 4.14 -0.55
N PHE A 182 1.91 5.10 -1.07
CA PHE A 182 0.56 5.46 -0.65
C PHE A 182 -0.46 5.18 -1.77
N SER A 183 -0.19 4.20 -2.64
CA SER A 183 -1.06 3.79 -3.75
C SER A 183 -2.31 3.03 -3.31
N HIS A 184 -2.42 2.67 -2.03
CA HIS A 184 -3.58 1.97 -1.51
C HIS A 184 -4.86 2.81 -1.69
N VAL A 185 -5.91 2.14 -2.16
CA VAL A 185 -7.24 2.71 -2.37
C VAL A 185 -8.26 1.82 -1.66
N GLU A 186 -9.10 2.43 -0.83
CA GLU A 186 -10.06 1.72 0.02
C GLU A 186 -11.24 1.14 -0.77
N ASP A 187 -11.53 1.68 -1.94
CA ASP A 187 -12.67 1.23 -2.77
C ASP A 187 -12.43 -0.10 -3.48
N PHE A 188 -11.19 -0.60 -3.48
CA PHE A 188 -10.79 -1.82 -4.17
C PHE A 188 -10.09 -2.79 -3.23
N ALA A 189 -10.23 -4.08 -3.52
CA ALA A 189 -9.49 -5.14 -2.85
C ALA A 189 -8.89 -6.10 -3.88
N TYR A 190 -7.82 -6.77 -3.48
CA TYR A 190 -7.27 -7.90 -4.21
C TYR A 190 -7.96 -9.18 -3.74
N ASN A 191 -8.83 -9.70 -4.57
CA ASN A 191 -9.73 -10.80 -4.25
C ASN A 191 -9.11 -12.13 -4.63
N ILE A 192 -9.15 -13.06 -3.68
CA ILE A 192 -8.69 -14.43 -3.87
C ILE A 192 -9.89 -15.33 -3.63
N ASP A 193 -10.43 -15.91 -4.70
CA ASP A 193 -11.40 -16.98 -4.57
C ASP A 193 -10.68 -18.21 -4.05
N LEU A 194 -11.05 -18.74 -2.88
CA LEU A 194 -10.63 -20.03 -2.35
C LEU A 194 -11.73 -21.09 -2.58
N VAL A 195 -11.46 -22.37 -2.32
CA VAL A 195 -12.39 -23.47 -2.65
C VAL A 195 -13.75 -23.31 -1.95
N LYS A 196 -13.78 -22.68 -0.77
CA LYS A 196 -14.99 -22.55 0.06
C LYS A 196 -15.33 -21.10 0.46
N ARG A 197 -14.53 -20.12 0.04
CA ARG A 197 -14.68 -18.72 0.47
C ARG A 197 -13.89 -17.78 -0.43
N ARG A 198 -14.25 -16.50 -0.45
CA ARG A 198 -13.40 -15.43 -0.97
C ARG A 198 -12.62 -14.79 0.17
N VAL A 199 -11.35 -14.44 -0.08
CA VAL A 199 -10.50 -13.66 0.82
C VAL A 199 -10.11 -12.37 0.13
N ASN A 200 -10.32 -11.24 0.78
CA ASN A 200 -9.98 -9.93 0.24
C ASN A 200 -8.71 -9.41 0.92
N LEU A 201 -7.68 -9.08 0.13
CA LEU A 201 -6.45 -8.44 0.60
C LEU A 201 -6.44 -6.96 0.20
N SER A 202 -5.58 -6.15 0.82
CA SER A 202 -5.37 -4.76 0.38
C SER A 202 -5.01 -4.71 -1.12
N ASN A 203 -5.59 -3.76 -1.87
CA ASN A 203 -5.40 -3.66 -3.33
C ASN A 203 -3.94 -3.47 -3.80
N ILE A 204 -3.04 -3.14 -2.86
CA ILE A 204 -1.62 -2.87 -3.12
C ILE A 204 -0.78 -4.14 -3.30
N PHE A 205 -1.29 -5.31 -2.92
CA PHE A 205 -0.52 -6.56 -2.97
C PHE A 205 0.14 -6.87 -4.32
N PRO A 206 -0.55 -6.75 -5.47
CA PRO A 206 0.03 -7.06 -6.78
C PRO A 206 1.31 -6.27 -7.09
N ASP A 207 1.43 -5.03 -6.61
CA ASP A 207 2.61 -4.18 -6.85
C ASP A 207 3.87 -4.73 -6.14
N TYR A 208 3.69 -5.66 -5.19
CA TYR A 208 4.74 -6.33 -4.42
C TYR A 208 4.92 -7.81 -4.79
N GLN A 209 4.29 -8.28 -5.86
CA GLN A 209 4.42 -9.66 -6.31
C GLN A 209 5.82 -9.90 -6.89
N ILE A 210 6.47 -10.98 -6.44
CA ILE A 210 7.76 -11.42 -6.97
C ILE A 210 7.69 -12.89 -7.41
N PRO A 211 8.58 -13.31 -8.33
CA PRO A 211 8.67 -14.72 -8.71
C PRO A 211 8.97 -15.59 -7.50
N ILE A 212 8.25 -16.70 -7.36
CA ILE A 212 8.36 -17.57 -6.18
C ILE A 212 9.77 -18.16 -6.01
N GLN A 213 10.51 -18.28 -7.11
CA GLN A 213 11.91 -18.74 -7.13
C GLN A 213 12.84 -17.79 -6.37
N LYS A 214 12.48 -16.51 -6.21
CA LYS A 214 13.29 -15.53 -5.48
C LYS A 214 13.21 -15.71 -3.96
N ILE A 215 12.28 -16.51 -3.45
CA ILE A 215 12.05 -16.63 -2.00
C ILE A 215 13.28 -17.12 -1.23
N GLU A 216 14.09 -18.01 -1.83
CA GLU A 216 15.30 -18.54 -1.20
C GLU A 216 16.40 -17.47 -1.05
N ALA A 217 16.38 -16.43 -1.89
CA ALA A 217 17.35 -15.33 -1.85
C ALA A 217 17.02 -14.27 -0.77
N ILE A 218 15.83 -14.33 -0.17
CA ILE A 218 15.38 -13.34 0.81
C ILE A 218 15.80 -13.81 2.21
N HIS A 219 16.94 -13.31 2.66
CA HIS A 219 17.46 -13.61 4.00
C HIS A 219 16.60 -13.01 5.12
N ASN A 220 16.50 -13.74 6.24
CA ASN A 220 15.83 -13.29 7.48
C ASN A 220 14.40 -12.75 7.28
N GLN A 221 13.66 -13.32 6.33
CA GLN A 221 12.26 -12.96 6.11
C GLN A 221 11.33 -13.64 7.11
N THR A 222 10.46 -12.82 7.69
CA THR A 222 9.22 -13.30 8.27
C THR A 222 8.27 -13.68 7.13
N ALA A 223 7.55 -14.79 7.25
CA ALA A 223 6.51 -15.10 6.29
C ALA A 223 5.18 -15.52 6.90
N LEU A 224 4.13 -15.19 6.16
CA LEU A 224 2.77 -15.62 6.38
C LEU A 224 2.35 -16.49 5.18
N ILE A 225 1.99 -17.73 5.43
CA ILE A 225 1.54 -18.66 4.39
C ILE A 225 0.05 -18.92 4.57
N MET A 226 -0.75 -18.66 3.53
CA MET A 226 -2.18 -18.94 3.53
C MET A 226 -2.48 -20.34 3.02
N SER A 227 -3.31 -21.09 3.74
CA SER A 227 -3.86 -22.36 3.29
C SER A 227 -4.98 -22.17 2.27
N ALA A 228 -5.34 -23.24 1.56
CA ALA A 228 -6.51 -23.27 0.67
C ALA A 228 -7.84 -22.98 1.39
N ASN A 229 -7.87 -23.01 2.73
CA ASN A 229 -9.04 -22.70 3.55
C ASN A 229 -9.03 -21.26 4.09
N GLY A 230 -7.98 -20.47 3.82
CA GLY A 230 -7.86 -19.08 4.28
C GLY A 230 -7.25 -18.93 5.67
N GLU A 231 -6.55 -19.95 6.17
CA GLU A 231 -5.82 -19.89 7.44
C GLU A 231 -4.39 -19.45 7.18
N PHE A 232 -3.83 -18.61 8.05
CA PHE A 232 -2.45 -18.16 7.95
C PHE A 232 -1.54 -18.90 8.92
N TYR A 233 -0.34 -19.25 8.45
CA TYR A 233 0.73 -19.85 9.22
C TYR A 233 1.90 -18.86 9.28
N TYR A 234 2.33 -18.54 10.51
CA TYR A 234 3.41 -17.60 10.77
C TYR A 234 4.76 -18.29 10.95
N PHE A 235 5.78 -17.76 10.28
CA PHE A 235 7.16 -18.23 10.34
C PHE A 235 8.12 -17.05 10.48
N GLU A 236 8.97 -17.05 11.50
CA GLU A 236 10.01 -16.03 11.71
C GLU A 236 11.18 -16.17 10.74
N LYS A 237 11.51 -17.42 10.39
CA LYS A 237 12.51 -17.79 9.39
C LYS A 237 11.93 -18.91 8.53
N LEU A 238 11.83 -18.65 7.24
CA LEU A 238 11.29 -19.62 6.30
C LEU A 238 12.32 -20.71 6.01
N ASN A 239 12.01 -21.96 6.33
CA ASN A 239 12.77 -23.10 5.83
C ASN A 239 12.32 -23.41 4.38
N SER A 240 13.26 -23.58 3.46
CA SER A 240 13.01 -23.87 2.05
C SER A 240 12.10 -25.09 1.83
N GLU A 241 12.14 -26.08 2.74
CA GLU A 241 11.25 -27.25 2.67
C GLU A 241 9.77 -26.90 2.92
N VAL A 242 9.49 -25.98 3.85
CA VAL A 242 8.13 -25.54 4.17
C VAL A 242 7.54 -24.78 2.99
N VAL A 243 8.35 -23.90 2.38
CA VAL A 243 7.98 -23.21 1.14
C VAL A 243 7.66 -24.22 0.05
N LYS A 244 8.56 -25.16 -0.24
CA LYS A 244 8.37 -26.15 -1.30
C LYS A 244 7.09 -26.96 -1.09
N LYS A 245 6.76 -27.34 0.14
CA LYS A 245 5.50 -28.04 0.46
C LYS A 245 4.27 -27.15 0.27
N SER A 246 4.31 -25.91 0.76
CA SER A 246 3.19 -24.96 0.59
C SER A 246 2.98 -24.57 -0.87
N VAL A 247 4.06 -24.44 -1.64
CA VAL A 247 4.06 -24.17 -3.07
C VAL A 247 3.51 -25.37 -3.84
N ALA A 248 3.96 -26.59 -3.52
CA ALA A 248 3.47 -27.82 -4.15
C ALA A 248 1.99 -28.09 -3.87
N ALA A 249 1.46 -27.60 -2.74
CA ALA A 249 0.03 -27.70 -2.42
C ALA A 249 -0.84 -26.68 -3.19
N GLY A 250 -0.25 -25.61 -3.72
CA GLY A 250 -0.95 -24.60 -4.51
C GLY A 250 -0.85 -24.89 -6.01
N ALA A 251 -1.94 -24.71 -6.76
CA ALA A 251 -1.92 -24.90 -8.22
C ALA A 251 -1.06 -23.83 -8.92
N LYS A 252 -1.06 -22.59 -8.40
CA LYS A 252 -0.27 -21.43 -8.87
C LYS A 252 -0.06 -20.42 -7.73
N PRO A 253 0.77 -20.75 -6.72
CA PRO A 253 0.96 -19.87 -5.56
C PRO A 253 1.54 -18.51 -5.97
N ALA A 254 1.05 -17.44 -5.35
CA ALA A 254 1.60 -16.10 -5.51
C ALA A 254 2.39 -15.70 -4.26
N LEU A 255 3.53 -15.06 -4.48
CA LEU A 255 4.43 -14.57 -3.43
C LEU A 255 4.47 -13.04 -3.51
N PHE A 256 4.12 -12.40 -2.40
CA PHE A 256 4.26 -10.96 -2.21
C PHE A 256 5.37 -10.71 -1.21
N HIS A 257 6.28 -9.80 -1.53
CA HIS A 257 7.39 -9.47 -0.65
C HIS A 257 7.42 -7.97 -0.37
N PHE A 258 7.32 -7.63 0.90
CA PHE A 258 7.37 -6.28 1.41
C PHE A 258 8.73 -6.05 2.10
N PRO A 259 9.68 -5.34 1.45
CA PRO A 259 11.03 -5.16 1.97
C PRO A 259 11.07 -4.01 2.99
N PHE A 260 10.40 -4.20 4.14
CA PHE A 260 10.48 -3.26 5.27
C PHE A 260 11.84 -3.38 5.96
N LEU A 261 12.41 -2.26 6.38
CA LEU A 261 13.68 -2.25 7.10
C LEU A 261 13.56 -2.99 8.43
N PHE A 262 14.53 -3.87 8.71
CA PHE A 262 14.61 -4.76 9.87
C PHE A 262 13.47 -5.77 10.07
N ARG A 263 12.41 -5.76 9.25
CA ARG A 263 11.29 -6.71 9.36
C ARG A 263 10.67 -7.01 7.99
N PRO A 264 11.45 -7.54 7.02
CA PRO A 264 10.88 -7.94 5.74
C PRO A 264 9.77 -8.97 5.96
N LEU A 265 8.66 -8.79 5.25
CA LEU A 265 7.48 -9.65 5.33
C LEU A 265 7.19 -10.24 3.96
N SER A 266 7.11 -11.56 3.89
CA SER A 266 6.68 -12.29 2.71
C SER A 266 5.31 -12.91 2.96
N ILE A 267 4.38 -12.77 2.03
CA ILE A 267 3.05 -13.39 2.10
C ILE A 267 2.91 -14.34 0.93
N ILE A 268 2.66 -15.61 1.21
CA ILE A 268 2.42 -16.65 0.20
C ILE A 268 0.96 -17.01 0.22
N ILE A 269 0.30 -16.91 -0.93
CA ILE A 269 -1.10 -17.28 -1.10
C ILE A 269 -1.21 -18.48 -2.05
N PRO A 270 -2.25 -19.33 -1.90
CA PRO A 270 -2.32 -20.61 -2.62
C PRO A 270 -2.63 -20.45 -4.11
N ARG A 271 -3.15 -19.29 -4.53
CA ARG A 271 -3.44 -18.93 -5.92
C ARG A 271 -3.45 -17.41 -6.10
N ASP A 272 -3.18 -16.95 -7.32
CA ASP A 272 -3.37 -15.55 -7.72
C ASP A 272 -4.85 -15.12 -7.66
N GLY A 273 -5.08 -13.81 -7.68
CA GLY A 273 -6.35 -13.14 -7.52
C GLY A 273 -6.51 -11.94 -8.46
N ASP A 274 -7.55 -11.14 -8.25
CA ASP A 274 -7.89 -10.01 -9.10
C ASP A 274 -8.30 -8.77 -8.31
N ILE A 275 -8.04 -7.57 -8.86
CA ILE A 275 -8.50 -6.32 -8.26
C ILE A 275 -9.97 -6.12 -8.61
N ALA A 276 -10.83 -6.06 -7.59
CA ALA A 276 -12.25 -5.72 -7.79
C ALA A 276 -12.75 -4.74 -6.71
N PRO A 277 -13.86 -4.02 -6.97
CA PRO A 277 -14.49 -3.15 -5.98
C PRO A 277 -14.88 -3.93 -4.72
N ILE A 278 -14.84 -3.26 -3.56
CA ILE A 278 -15.26 -3.88 -2.31
C ILE A 278 -16.79 -3.86 -2.21
N ASN A 279 -17.43 -5.02 -2.36
CA ASN A 279 -18.86 -5.16 -2.10
C ASN A 279 -19.12 -5.02 -0.58
N GLY A 280 -19.82 -3.96 -0.16
CA GLY A 280 -20.41 -3.85 1.19
C GLY A 280 -19.46 -4.10 2.36
N PHE A 281 -18.32 -3.40 2.39
CA PHE A 281 -17.33 -3.54 3.45
C PHE A 281 -17.88 -3.10 4.82
N ASN A 282 -18.39 -4.04 5.59
CA ASN A 282 -18.48 -3.92 7.05
C ASN A 282 -17.82 -5.15 7.67
N GLY A 283 -16.48 -5.17 7.61
CA GLY A 283 -15.65 -6.19 8.23
C GLY A 283 -14.81 -5.58 9.34
N THR A 284 -15.22 -5.79 10.59
CA THR A 284 -14.47 -5.41 11.79
C THR A 284 -13.13 -6.13 11.85
N GLY A 285 -12.06 -5.43 11.45
CA GLY A 285 -10.69 -5.67 11.88
C GLY A 285 -10.00 -6.94 11.36
N CYS A 286 -8.73 -6.80 10.99
CA CYS A 286 -7.82 -7.94 11.06
C CYS A 286 -7.85 -8.53 12.48
N GLU A 287 -8.28 -9.79 12.59
CA GLU A 287 -7.95 -10.60 13.75
C GLU A 287 -6.43 -10.59 13.91
N LYS A 288 -5.95 -10.53 15.16
CA LYS A 288 -4.54 -10.35 15.53
C LYS A 288 -3.65 -11.49 15.00
N LEU A 289 -3.26 -11.43 13.73
CA LEU A 289 -2.38 -12.45 13.14
C LEU A 289 -0.95 -12.35 13.68
N LEU A 290 -0.43 -11.15 13.96
CA LEU A 290 0.98 -11.02 14.37
C LEU A 290 1.25 -11.02 15.87
N THR A 291 0.25 -10.80 16.73
CA THR A 291 0.47 -10.65 18.17
C THR A 291 0.10 -11.90 18.99
N ASP A 292 -0.82 -12.73 18.49
CA ASP A 292 -1.33 -13.89 19.23
C ASP A 292 -1.05 -15.24 18.52
N GLN A 293 -0.35 -15.25 17.37
CA GLN A 293 -0.03 -16.51 16.66
C GLN A 293 1.19 -17.22 17.21
N VAL A 294 1.00 -18.49 17.56
CA VAL A 294 2.09 -19.43 17.86
C VAL A 294 2.70 -19.92 16.54
N PHE A 295 4.03 -19.90 16.46
CA PHE A 295 4.77 -20.40 15.30
C PHE A 295 4.26 -21.76 14.80
N GLY A 296 4.05 -21.85 13.48
CA GLY A 296 3.64 -23.09 12.83
C GLY A 296 2.20 -23.55 13.12
N LYS A 297 1.40 -22.81 13.91
CA LYS A 297 -0.03 -23.11 14.12
C LYS A 297 -0.92 -22.26 13.21
N PRO A 298 -2.03 -22.84 12.68
CA PRO A 298 -2.96 -22.09 11.84
C PRO A 298 -3.71 -21.02 12.63
N SER A 299 -3.97 -19.87 12.01
CA SER A 299 -4.98 -18.91 12.47
C SER A 299 -6.40 -19.48 12.29
N LYS A 300 -7.39 -18.75 12.82
CA LYS A 300 -8.74 -18.86 12.30
C LYS A 300 -8.76 -18.46 10.81
N PRO A 301 -9.63 -19.09 9.99
CA PRO A 301 -9.82 -18.68 8.61
C PRO A 301 -10.25 -17.21 8.51
N VAL A 302 -9.51 -16.40 7.74
CA VAL A 302 -9.85 -14.99 7.56
C VAL A 302 -10.73 -14.79 6.33
N HIS A 303 -11.49 -13.68 6.35
CA HIS A 303 -12.27 -13.20 5.20
C HIS A 303 -11.63 -11.95 4.58
N ASN A 304 -11.03 -11.10 5.42
CA ASN A 304 -10.38 -9.87 5.00
C ASN A 304 -9.00 -9.76 5.65
N LEU A 305 -8.01 -9.33 4.88
CA LEU A 305 -6.66 -9.10 5.35
C LEU A 305 -6.18 -7.72 4.87
N ASP A 306 -6.16 -6.77 5.81
CA ASP A 306 -5.56 -5.46 5.58
C ASP A 306 -4.10 -5.45 6.06
N ILE A 307 -3.16 -5.25 5.13
CA ILE A 307 -1.72 -5.21 5.44
C ILE A 307 -1.38 -4.10 6.44
N PHE A 308 -2.09 -2.96 6.40
CA PHE A 308 -1.84 -1.85 7.31
C PHE A 308 -2.28 -2.16 8.73
N SER A 309 -3.43 -2.82 8.89
CA SER A 309 -3.91 -3.32 10.19
C SER A 309 -3.00 -4.38 10.82
N ILE A 310 -2.33 -5.18 9.99
CA ILE A 310 -1.32 -6.16 10.43
C ILE A 310 -0.08 -5.45 10.96
N LEU A 311 0.42 -4.47 10.21
CA LEU A 311 1.74 -3.87 10.45
C LEU A 311 1.72 -2.70 11.45
N SER A 312 0.57 -2.05 11.64
CA SER A 312 0.42 -0.88 12.53
C SER A 312 0.40 -1.21 14.03
N LYS A 313 0.30 -2.49 14.41
CA LYS A 313 0.28 -2.97 15.80
C LYS A 313 1.66 -3.27 16.36
#